data_AF-A0A087RDQ5-F1
#
_entry.id   AF-A0A087RDQ5-F1
#
_cell.length_a   1.000
_cell.length_b   1.000
_cell.length_c   1.000
_cell.angle_alpha   90.00
_cell.angle_beta   90.00
_cell.angle_gamma   90.00
#
_symmetry.space_group_name_H-M   'P 1'
#
loop_
_entity.id
_entity.type
_entity.pdbx_description
1 polymer ?
#
loop_
_entity_poly.entity_id
_entity_poly.type
_entity_poly.pdbx_seq_one_letter_code
_entity_poly.pdbx_strand_id
1 'polypeptide(L)'
;MNNLSFSELCCLFCCPPCPGKIASKLAFLPPDPTYTLMCDESGSRWTLHLSERADWQYSSREKDAIECFMTRTSKGNRIACMFVRCSPNAKYTLLFSHGNAVDLGQMSSFYIGLGSRINCNIFSYDYSGYGASSGKPTEKNLYADIDAAWVALRTRYGIRPENVIIYGQSIGTVPSVDLAARYESAAVILHSPLTSGMRVAFPDTKKTYCFDAFPNIDKISKITSPVLIIHGTEDEVIDFSHGLALFERCQRPVEPLWVEGAGHNDVELYGQYLERLKQFVSQELVNL
;
A
#
# COMPACT_ATOMS: atom_id res chain seq x y z
N MET A 1 -27.84 5.43 -16.15
CA MET A 1 -27.17 5.12 -14.87
C MET A 1 -28.21 4.46 -13.98
N ASN A 2 -28.08 3.16 -13.72
CA ASN A 2 -29.07 2.41 -12.96
C ASN A 2 -28.94 2.77 -11.47
N ASN A 3 -29.91 3.55 -10.97
CA ASN A 3 -30.05 3.85 -9.55
C ASN A 3 -30.51 2.58 -8.82
N LEU A 4 -29.56 1.81 -8.28
CA LEU A 4 -29.87 0.75 -7.32
C LEU A 4 -30.39 1.41 -6.04
N SER A 5 -31.58 0.99 -5.61
CA SER A 5 -32.23 1.47 -4.40
C SER A 5 -31.53 0.96 -3.13
N PHE A 6 -31.71 1.67 -2.01
CA PHE A 6 -31.22 1.24 -0.69
C PHE A 6 -31.69 -0.19 -0.32
N SER A 7 -32.88 -0.59 -0.79
CA SER A 7 -33.41 -1.95 -0.58
C SER A 7 -32.65 -3.00 -1.39
N GLU A 8 -32.26 -2.70 -2.62
CA GLU A 8 -31.48 -3.61 -3.47
C GLU A 8 -30.05 -3.76 -2.96
N LEU A 9 -29.49 -2.69 -2.38
CA LEU A 9 -28.23 -2.70 -1.63
C LEU A 9 -28.35 -3.53 -0.35
N CYS A 10 -29.41 -3.41 0.43
CA CYS A 10 -29.66 -4.33 1.55
C CYS A 10 -29.76 -5.79 1.09
N CYS A 11 -30.35 -6.09 -0.07
CA CYS A 11 -30.36 -7.46 -0.59
C CYS A 11 -28.96 -7.93 -1.05
N LEU A 12 -28.14 -7.07 -1.67
CA LEU A 12 -26.74 -7.36 -2.03
C LEU A 12 -25.82 -7.54 -0.82
N PHE A 13 -26.07 -6.82 0.28
CA PHE A 13 -25.20 -6.79 1.46
C PHE A 13 -25.77 -7.52 2.70
N CYS A 14 -27.04 -7.96 2.69
CA CYS A 14 -27.67 -8.67 3.81
C CYS A 14 -28.22 -10.06 3.44
N CYS A 15 -28.31 -10.43 2.16
CA CYS A 15 -28.59 -11.81 1.73
C CYS A 15 -27.28 -12.51 1.30
N PRO A 16 -27.07 -13.80 1.62
CA PRO A 16 -25.86 -14.53 1.22
C PRO A 16 -25.62 -14.46 -0.30
N PRO A 17 -24.39 -14.21 -0.78
CA PRO A 17 -23.12 -14.34 -0.05
C PRO A 17 -22.72 -13.07 0.71
N CYS A 18 -22.14 -13.26 1.90
CA CYS A 18 -21.80 -12.21 2.86
C CYS A 18 -21.16 -10.95 2.21
N PRO A 19 -21.53 -9.73 2.65
CA PRO A 19 -21.13 -8.45 2.05
C PRO A 19 -19.62 -8.34 1.79
N GLY A 20 -18.79 -8.90 2.66
CA GLY A 20 -17.33 -8.93 2.47
C GLY A 20 -16.83 -9.67 1.22
N LYS A 21 -17.56 -10.67 0.69
CA LYS A 21 -17.16 -11.39 -0.54
C LYS A 21 -17.43 -10.57 -1.80
N ILE A 22 -18.50 -9.77 -1.82
CA ILE A 22 -18.83 -8.89 -2.96
C ILE A 22 -17.91 -7.68 -2.94
N ALA A 23 -17.75 -7.03 -1.78
CA ALA A 23 -16.80 -5.94 -1.60
C ALA A 23 -15.37 -6.35 -2.02
N SER A 24 -14.92 -7.55 -1.62
CA SER A 24 -13.59 -8.04 -2.04
C SER A 24 -13.46 -8.23 -3.56
N LYS A 25 -14.51 -8.72 -4.24
CA LYS A 25 -14.47 -8.89 -5.71
C LYS A 25 -14.47 -7.55 -6.48
N LEU A 26 -15.07 -6.52 -5.91
CA LEU A 26 -15.13 -5.19 -6.52
C LEU A 26 -13.89 -4.35 -6.18
N ALA A 27 -13.34 -4.52 -4.98
CA ALA A 27 -12.20 -3.74 -4.49
C ALA A 27 -10.85 -4.27 -4.94
N PHE A 28 -10.72 -5.58 -5.20
CA PHE A 28 -9.44 -6.20 -5.56
C PHE A 28 -9.50 -6.74 -6.99
N LEU A 29 -8.61 -6.21 -7.82
CA LEU A 29 -8.45 -6.58 -9.23
C LEU A 29 -7.01 -7.02 -9.45
N PRO A 30 -6.57 -8.18 -8.91
CA PRO A 30 -5.21 -8.66 -9.15
C PRO A 30 -4.96 -8.78 -10.66
N PRO A 31 -3.82 -8.26 -11.17
CA PRO A 31 -3.47 -8.45 -12.57
C PRO A 31 -3.09 -9.90 -12.81
N ASP A 32 -3.01 -10.30 -14.09
CA ASP A 32 -2.26 -11.50 -14.43
C ASP A 32 -0.82 -11.33 -13.94
N PRO A 33 -0.22 -12.34 -13.27
CA PRO A 33 1.12 -12.21 -12.73
C PRO A 33 2.14 -11.80 -13.81
N THR A 34 2.93 -10.78 -13.49
CA THR A 34 3.98 -10.25 -14.36
C THR A 34 5.36 -10.78 -13.97
N TYR A 35 5.44 -11.59 -12.92
CA TYR A 35 6.67 -12.22 -12.48
C TYR A 35 6.40 -13.62 -11.89
N THR A 36 7.47 -14.40 -11.77
CA THR A 36 7.48 -15.66 -11.02
C THR A 36 8.66 -15.69 -10.05
N LEU A 37 8.48 -16.41 -8.95
CA LEU A 37 9.55 -16.70 -7.99
C LEU A 37 9.88 -18.19 -8.03
N MET A 38 11.13 -18.50 -8.37
CA MET A 38 11.62 -19.87 -8.34
C MET A 38 12.51 -20.05 -7.13
N CYS A 39 12.21 -21.07 -6.33
CA CYS A 39 13.07 -21.45 -5.21
C CYS A 39 14.10 -22.47 -5.70
N ASP A 40 15.32 -22.38 -5.21
CA ASP A 40 16.34 -23.40 -5.45
C ASP A 40 15.99 -24.71 -4.74
N GLU A 41 16.70 -25.80 -5.09
CA GLU A 41 16.46 -27.13 -4.50
C GLU A 41 16.63 -27.15 -2.98
N SER A 42 17.44 -26.23 -2.43
CA SER A 42 17.66 -26.11 -0.99
C SER A 42 16.53 -25.38 -0.24
N GLY A 43 15.62 -24.71 -0.96
CA GLY A 43 14.55 -23.94 -0.36
C GLY A 43 14.99 -22.58 0.23
N SER A 44 16.24 -22.19 0.02
CA SER A 44 16.87 -21.06 0.72
C SER A 44 17.02 -19.81 -0.14
N ARG A 45 17.17 -19.98 -1.46
CA ARG A 45 17.35 -18.89 -2.41
C ARG A 45 16.15 -18.81 -3.34
N TRP A 46 15.68 -17.59 -3.54
CA TRP A 46 14.60 -17.29 -4.48
C TRP A 46 15.15 -16.43 -5.61
N THR A 47 14.81 -16.80 -6.84
CA THR A 47 15.18 -16.06 -8.05
C THR A 47 13.94 -15.40 -8.63
N LEU A 48 14.04 -14.09 -8.88
CA LEU A 48 12.99 -13.30 -9.51
C LEU A 48 13.09 -13.42 -11.03
N HIS A 49 12.00 -13.82 -11.67
CA HIS A 49 11.85 -13.81 -13.11
C HIS A 49 10.74 -12.85 -13.51
N LEU A 50 11.10 -11.73 -14.13
CA LEU A 50 10.15 -10.76 -14.68
C LEU A 50 9.74 -11.18 -16.10
N SER A 51 8.44 -11.13 -16.39
CA SER A 51 7.91 -11.21 -17.74
C SER A 51 8.03 -9.87 -18.46
N GLU A 52 7.76 -9.84 -19.77
CA GLU A 52 7.74 -8.60 -20.55
C GLU A 52 6.68 -7.60 -20.03
N ARG A 53 5.57 -8.10 -19.48
CA ARG A 53 4.48 -7.27 -18.91
C ARG A 53 4.85 -6.55 -17.62
N ALA A 54 6.00 -6.85 -17.03
CA ALA A 54 6.52 -6.12 -15.88
C ALA A 54 7.11 -4.75 -16.26
N ASP A 55 7.26 -4.46 -17.56
CA ASP A 55 7.80 -3.20 -18.10
C ASP A 55 9.11 -2.80 -17.39
N TRP A 56 10.05 -3.75 -17.28
CA TRP A 56 11.32 -3.52 -16.61
C TRP A 56 12.19 -2.51 -17.37
N GLN A 57 12.55 -1.39 -16.72
CA GLN A 57 13.20 -0.25 -17.38
C GLN A 57 14.73 -0.18 -17.16
N TYR A 58 15.30 -1.07 -16.36
CA TYR A 58 16.72 -1.05 -15.99
C TYR A 58 17.52 -2.20 -16.61
N SER A 59 18.82 -2.26 -16.38
CA SER A 59 19.63 -3.39 -16.83
C SER A 59 19.44 -4.60 -15.91
N SER A 60 20.05 -5.73 -16.28
CA SER A 60 20.07 -6.92 -15.41
C SER A 60 20.86 -6.68 -14.12
N ARG A 61 21.79 -5.73 -14.08
CA ARG A 61 22.61 -5.43 -12.90
C ARG A 61 21.76 -4.84 -11.77
N GLU A 62 20.79 -3.99 -12.09
CA GLU A 62 19.89 -3.42 -11.09
C GLU A 62 19.00 -4.49 -10.43
N LYS A 63 18.78 -5.64 -11.08
CA LYS A 63 18.07 -6.76 -10.47
C LYS A 63 18.83 -7.37 -9.29
N ASP A 64 20.15 -7.23 -9.23
CA ASP A 64 20.96 -7.72 -8.11
C ASP A 64 20.67 -6.96 -6.80
N ALA A 65 20.07 -5.78 -6.88
CA ALA A 65 19.60 -5.03 -5.72
C ALA A 65 18.26 -5.55 -5.16
N ILE A 66 17.58 -6.43 -5.90
CA ILE A 66 16.27 -6.98 -5.57
C ILE A 66 16.42 -8.37 -4.96
N GLU A 67 15.95 -8.52 -3.73
CA GLU A 67 15.82 -9.81 -3.06
C GLU A 67 14.34 -10.12 -2.87
N CYS A 68 13.88 -11.25 -3.42
CA CYS A 68 12.52 -11.73 -3.19
C CYS A 68 12.51 -12.97 -2.28
N PHE A 69 11.40 -13.20 -1.60
CA PHE A 69 11.15 -14.45 -0.85
C PHE A 69 9.66 -14.60 -0.55
N MET A 70 9.27 -15.78 -0.06
CA MET A 70 7.91 -16.03 0.41
C MET A 70 7.85 -16.04 1.93
N THR A 71 6.86 -15.39 2.53
CA THR A 71 6.55 -15.50 3.97
C THR A 71 5.14 -16.04 4.20
N ARG A 72 4.89 -16.63 5.37
CA ARG A 72 3.59 -17.20 5.73
C ARG A 72 2.81 -16.24 6.63
N THR A 73 1.54 -16.04 6.32
CA THR A 73 0.64 -15.18 7.09
C THR A 73 -0.04 -15.95 8.21
N SER A 74 -0.59 -15.23 9.20
CA SER A 74 -1.39 -15.82 10.29
C SER A 74 -2.66 -16.52 9.79
N LYS A 75 -3.10 -16.21 8.57
CA LYS A 75 -4.22 -16.86 7.86
C LYS A 75 -3.80 -18.09 7.07
N GLY A 76 -2.52 -18.42 7.06
CA GLY A 76 -1.97 -19.61 6.40
C GLY A 76 -1.69 -19.45 4.91
N ASN A 77 -1.84 -18.25 4.36
CA ASN A 77 -1.41 -17.95 3.00
C ASN A 77 0.12 -17.78 2.98
N ARG A 78 0.72 -18.03 1.82
CA ARG A 78 2.08 -17.60 1.47
C ARG A 78 1.98 -16.36 0.61
N ILE A 79 2.68 -15.30 0.99
CA ILE A 79 2.78 -14.06 0.21
C ILE A 79 4.21 -13.83 -0.25
N ALA A 80 4.35 -13.25 -1.44
CA ALA A 80 5.63 -12.80 -1.97
C ALA A 80 6.03 -11.47 -1.32
N CYS A 81 7.32 -11.35 -0.99
CA CYS A 81 7.95 -10.14 -0.49
C CYS A 81 9.14 -9.79 -1.39
N MET A 82 9.41 -8.50 -1.53
CA MET A 82 10.50 -7.93 -2.31
C MET A 82 11.20 -6.85 -1.49
N PHE A 83 12.50 -7.02 -1.27
CA PHE A 83 13.38 -6.00 -0.73
C PHE A 83 14.25 -5.45 -1.86
N VAL A 84 14.12 -4.16 -2.14
CA VAL A 84 14.98 -3.40 -3.05
C VAL A 84 15.96 -2.54 -2.24
N ARG A 85 17.26 -2.82 -2.37
CA ARG A 85 18.34 -2.03 -1.75
C ARG A 85 18.74 -0.87 -2.66
N CYS A 86 18.02 0.23 -2.55
CA CYS A 86 18.16 1.34 -3.49
C CYS A 86 19.33 2.28 -3.18
N SER A 87 19.86 2.27 -1.95
CA SER A 87 21.00 3.10 -1.54
C SER A 87 21.84 2.43 -0.44
N PRO A 88 23.20 2.50 -0.52
CA PRO A 88 24.09 1.88 0.46
C PRO A 88 24.05 2.55 1.85
N ASN A 89 23.61 3.79 1.94
CA ASN A 89 23.53 4.56 3.20
C ASN A 89 22.09 4.99 3.54
N ALA A 90 21.08 4.30 3.00
CA ALA A 90 19.69 4.54 3.34
C ALA A 90 19.47 4.35 4.84
N LYS A 91 19.04 5.42 5.53
CA LYS A 91 18.64 5.37 6.95
C LYS A 91 17.29 4.68 7.11
N TYR A 92 16.36 4.98 6.20
CA TYR A 92 14.98 4.51 6.26
C TYR A 92 14.69 3.45 5.21
N THR A 93 13.77 2.56 5.54
CA THR A 93 13.18 1.60 4.61
C THR A 93 11.68 1.85 4.53
N LEU A 94 11.15 2.02 3.31
CA LEU A 94 9.72 2.07 3.07
C LEU A 94 9.13 0.66 3.18
N LEU A 95 8.18 0.44 4.08
CA LEU A 95 7.25 -0.69 3.98
C LEU A 95 6.11 -0.26 3.05
N PHE A 96 6.19 -0.65 1.79
CA PHE A 96 5.32 -0.17 0.72
C PHE A 96 4.17 -1.16 0.45
N SER A 97 2.94 -0.72 0.68
CA SER A 97 1.70 -1.39 0.29
C SER A 97 1.21 -0.79 -1.02
N HIS A 98 1.33 -1.54 -2.11
CA HIS A 98 1.04 -1.08 -3.47
C HIS A 98 -0.45 -0.84 -3.77
N GLY A 99 -0.74 -0.15 -4.86
CA GLY A 99 -2.11 0.07 -5.34
C GLY A 99 -2.82 -1.21 -5.78
N ASN A 100 -4.07 -1.05 -6.20
CA ASN A 100 -4.82 -2.12 -6.86
C ASN A 100 -4.26 -2.37 -8.28
N ALA A 101 -4.62 -3.48 -8.92
CA ALA A 101 -4.30 -3.78 -10.33
C ALA A 101 -2.82 -3.76 -10.72
N VAL A 102 -1.92 -3.83 -9.74
CA VAL A 102 -0.48 -4.01 -9.94
C VAL A 102 0.04 -5.15 -9.07
N ASP A 103 1.18 -5.72 -9.46
CA ASP A 103 1.93 -6.68 -8.65
C ASP A 103 3.38 -6.21 -8.44
N LEU A 104 4.13 -6.94 -7.61
CA LEU A 104 5.55 -6.63 -7.35
C LEU A 104 6.41 -6.57 -8.62
N GLY A 105 6.06 -7.32 -9.67
CA GLY A 105 6.81 -7.32 -10.93
C GLY A 105 6.71 -5.97 -11.62
N GLN A 106 5.49 -5.45 -11.81
CA GLN A 106 5.24 -4.14 -12.41
C GLN A 106 5.82 -3.00 -11.56
N MET A 107 5.75 -3.13 -10.23
CA MET A 107 6.24 -2.08 -9.33
C MET A 107 7.77 -2.05 -9.18
N SER A 108 8.48 -3.09 -9.63
CA SER A 108 9.92 -3.23 -9.39
C SER A 108 10.76 -2.06 -9.94
N SER A 109 10.47 -1.59 -11.16
CA SER A 109 11.14 -0.43 -11.77
C SER A 109 10.88 0.85 -10.97
N PHE A 110 9.61 1.06 -10.57
CA PHE A 110 9.21 2.21 -9.77
C PHE A 110 9.94 2.21 -8.41
N TYR A 111 10.08 1.06 -7.76
CA TYR A 111 10.74 0.98 -6.46
C TYR A 111 12.22 1.36 -6.48
N ILE A 112 12.96 0.90 -7.48
CA ILE A 112 14.34 1.33 -7.68
C ILE A 112 14.38 2.84 -7.90
N GLY A 113 13.54 3.33 -8.81
CA GLY A 113 13.52 4.74 -9.18
C GLY A 113 13.19 5.65 -8.01
N LEU A 114 12.18 5.29 -7.21
CA LEU A 114 11.75 6.05 -6.05
C LEU A 114 12.81 6.00 -4.96
N GLY A 115 13.20 4.79 -4.52
CA GLY A 115 14.09 4.60 -3.38
C GLY A 115 15.45 5.27 -3.58
N SER A 116 16.04 5.19 -4.78
CA SER A 116 17.31 5.85 -5.07
C SER A 116 17.19 7.37 -5.06
N ARG A 117 16.05 7.94 -5.48
CA ARG A 117 15.84 9.39 -5.53
C ARG A 117 15.53 10.00 -4.15
N ILE A 118 14.95 9.24 -3.22
CA ILE A 118 14.63 9.71 -1.86
C ILE A 118 15.58 9.14 -0.78
N ASN A 119 16.63 8.42 -1.20
CA ASN A 119 17.61 7.77 -0.32
C ASN A 119 16.98 6.81 0.71
N CYS A 120 16.05 5.97 0.26
CA CYS A 120 15.41 4.93 1.07
C CYS A 120 15.54 3.56 0.41
N ASN A 121 15.64 2.51 1.22
CA ASN A 121 15.36 1.17 0.75
C ASN A 121 13.85 0.96 0.62
N ILE A 122 13.42 -0.03 -0.17
CA ILE A 122 12.00 -0.37 -0.29
C ILE A 122 11.79 -1.83 0.03
N PHE A 123 10.82 -2.10 0.89
CA PHE A 123 10.31 -3.42 1.19
C PHE A 123 8.81 -3.45 0.86
N SER A 124 8.45 -4.22 -0.15
CA SER A 124 7.07 -4.39 -0.61
C SER A 124 6.67 -5.86 -0.54
N TYR A 125 5.37 -6.11 -0.62
CA TYR A 125 4.80 -7.46 -0.66
C TYR A 125 3.56 -7.46 -1.55
N ASP A 126 3.23 -8.61 -2.14
CA ASP A 126 1.95 -8.79 -2.83
C ASP A 126 0.89 -9.25 -1.83
N TYR A 127 -0.33 -8.75 -2.00
CA TYR A 127 -1.49 -9.22 -1.24
C TYR A 127 -1.81 -10.69 -1.54
N SER A 128 -2.47 -11.38 -0.61
CA SER A 128 -2.98 -12.73 -0.85
C SER A 128 -3.82 -12.77 -2.14
N GLY A 129 -3.45 -13.62 -3.09
CA GLY A 129 -4.11 -13.72 -4.41
C GLY A 129 -3.61 -12.75 -5.48
N TYR A 130 -2.54 -11.98 -5.23
CA TYR A 130 -1.84 -11.15 -6.21
C TYR A 130 -0.50 -11.78 -6.59
N GLY A 131 -0.05 -11.56 -7.84
CA GLY A 131 1.26 -12.02 -8.31
C GLY A 131 1.56 -13.48 -7.96
N ALA A 132 2.68 -13.72 -7.27
CA ALA A 132 3.08 -15.06 -6.82
C ALA A 132 2.45 -15.48 -5.47
N SER A 133 1.63 -14.62 -4.85
CA SER A 133 0.99 -14.89 -3.56
C SER A 133 -0.22 -15.83 -3.69
N SER A 134 -0.28 -16.80 -2.78
CA SER A 134 -1.43 -17.71 -2.67
C SER A 134 -2.64 -17.05 -2.00
N GLY A 135 -3.77 -17.75 -1.98
CA GLY A 135 -4.96 -17.34 -1.24
C GLY A 135 -5.92 -16.49 -2.06
N LYS A 136 -6.66 -15.60 -1.39
CA LYS A 136 -7.65 -14.72 -2.02
C LYS A 136 -7.56 -13.31 -1.44
N PRO A 137 -7.79 -12.27 -2.26
CA PRO A 137 -7.70 -10.92 -1.78
C PRO A 137 -8.98 -10.57 -1.04
N THR A 138 -8.87 -10.46 0.28
CA THR A 138 -9.97 -10.09 1.18
C THR A 138 -9.40 -9.15 2.22
N GLU A 139 -10.23 -8.28 2.79
CA GLU A 139 -9.80 -7.35 3.84
C GLU A 139 -9.07 -8.05 4.99
N LYS A 140 -9.58 -9.20 5.46
CA LYS A 140 -8.95 -9.97 6.54
C LYS A 140 -7.59 -10.53 6.17
N ASN A 141 -7.39 -10.90 4.91
CA ASN A 141 -6.09 -11.34 4.44
C ASN A 141 -5.16 -10.15 4.26
N LEU A 142 -5.64 -9.02 3.74
CA LEU A 142 -4.87 -7.80 3.56
C LEU A 142 -4.17 -7.34 4.86
N TYR A 143 -4.90 -7.37 5.99
CA TYR A 143 -4.32 -7.10 7.32
C TYR A 143 -3.31 -8.16 7.77
N ALA A 144 -3.60 -9.44 7.53
CA ALA A 144 -2.68 -10.54 7.85
C ALA A 144 -1.41 -10.53 6.97
N ASP A 145 -1.52 -10.03 5.75
CA ASP A 145 -0.43 -9.93 4.78
C ASP A 145 0.57 -8.84 5.23
N ILE A 146 0.08 -7.65 5.61
CA ILE A 146 0.96 -6.59 6.12
C ILE A 146 1.59 -6.96 7.46
N ASP A 147 0.88 -7.66 8.34
CA ASP A 147 1.45 -8.16 9.59
C ASP A 147 2.63 -9.11 9.32
N ALA A 148 2.49 -9.99 8.32
CA ALA A 148 3.57 -10.91 7.93
C ALA A 148 4.74 -10.16 7.29
N ALA A 149 4.46 -9.16 6.45
CA ALA A 149 5.46 -8.28 5.85
C ALA A 149 6.24 -7.49 6.91
N TRP A 150 5.55 -6.88 7.88
CA TRP A 150 6.13 -6.16 9.02
C TRP A 150 7.04 -7.07 9.86
N VAL A 151 6.58 -8.27 10.20
CA VAL A 151 7.39 -9.25 10.94
C VAL A 151 8.62 -9.66 10.12
N ALA A 152 8.47 -9.93 8.83
CA ALA A 152 9.58 -10.32 7.97
C ALA A 152 10.61 -9.19 7.86
N LEU A 153 10.17 -7.94 7.66
CA LEU A 153 11.05 -6.78 7.58
C LEU A 153 11.93 -6.65 8.83
N ARG A 154 11.32 -6.76 10.02
CA ARG A 154 12.05 -6.61 11.29
C ARG A 154 12.93 -7.81 11.63
N THR A 155 12.45 -9.03 11.40
CA THR A 155 13.16 -10.25 11.85
C THR A 155 14.21 -10.72 10.84
N ARG A 156 13.92 -10.66 9.54
CA ARG A 156 14.87 -11.08 8.49
C ARG A 156 15.97 -10.06 8.26
N TYR A 157 15.64 -8.77 8.32
CA TYR A 157 16.58 -7.69 8.01
C TYR A 157 17.02 -6.88 9.23
N GLY A 158 16.50 -7.15 10.42
CA GLY A 158 16.87 -6.44 11.64
C GLY A 158 16.47 -4.96 11.64
N ILE A 159 15.58 -4.54 10.75
CA ILE A 159 15.19 -3.13 10.63
C ILE A 159 14.27 -2.79 11.80
N ARG A 160 14.69 -1.81 12.60
CA ARG A 160 13.94 -1.35 13.77
C ARG A 160 12.77 -0.44 13.36
N PRO A 161 11.65 -0.42 14.11
CA PRO A 161 10.46 0.36 13.75
C PRO A 161 10.73 1.84 13.47
N GLU A 162 11.63 2.48 14.23
CA GLU A 162 12.04 3.88 14.05
C GLU A 162 12.82 4.17 12.76
N ASN A 163 13.18 3.12 12.01
CA ASN A 163 13.79 3.21 10.68
C ASN A 163 12.83 2.76 9.56
N VAL A 164 11.56 2.48 9.88
CA VAL A 164 10.55 2.11 8.88
C VAL A 164 9.62 3.28 8.61
N ILE A 165 9.42 3.62 7.34
CA ILE A 165 8.34 4.50 6.91
C ILE A 165 7.25 3.61 6.31
N ILE A 166 6.06 3.60 6.90
CA ILE A 166 4.93 2.83 6.34
C ILE A 166 4.36 3.66 5.19
N TYR A 167 4.28 3.11 3.99
CA TYR A 167 3.78 3.79 2.81
C TYR A 167 2.63 2.98 2.21
N GLY A 168 1.45 3.58 2.07
CA GLY A 168 0.33 2.98 1.35
C GLY A 168 -0.10 3.84 0.15
N GLN A 169 -0.33 3.20 -1.00
CA GLN A 169 -0.92 3.84 -2.18
C GLN A 169 -2.33 3.30 -2.42
N SER A 170 -3.32 4.19 -2.58
CA SER A 170 -4.70 3.83 -2.88
C SER A 170 -5.22 2.78 -1.88
N ILE A 171 -5.65 1.59 -2.34
CA ILE A 171 -6.07 0.49 -1.47
C ILE A 171 -4.98 0.02 -0.48
N GLY A 172 -3.69 0.22 -0.79
CA GLY A 172 -2.58 -0.05 0.11
C GLY A 172 -2.55 0.83 1.36
N THR A 173 -3.29 1.93 1.38
CA THR A 173 -3.48 2.76 2.59
C THR A 173 -4.27 2.03 3.67
N VAL A 174 -5.12 1.07 3.31
CA VAL A 174 -5.94 0.27 4.23
C VAL A 174 -5.09 -0.54 5.22
N PRO A 175 -4.20 -1.45 4.77
CA PRO A 175 -3.34 -2.18 5.69
C PRO A 175 -2.33 -1.27 6.37
N SER A 176 -1.86 -0.22 5.68
CA SER A 176 -0.91 0.75 6.22
C SER A 176 -1.45 1.50 7.44
N VAL A 177 -2.67 2.03 7.35
CA VAL A 177 -3.36 2.70 8.47
C VAL A 177 -3.64 1.72 9.60
N ASP A 178 -4.06 0.49 9.29
CA ASP A 178 -4.31 -0.54 10.30
C ASP A 178 -3.04 -0.92 11.09
N LEU A 179 -1.91 -1.07 10.39
CA LEU A 179 -0.63 -1.38 11.01
C LEU A 179 -0.13 -0.20 11.86
N ALA A 180 -0.15 1.01 11.30
CA ALA A 180 0.33 2.22 11.97
C ALA A 180 -0.54 2.63 13.18
N ALA A 181 -1.81 2.23 13.21
CA ALA A 181 -2.68 2.43 14.37
C ALA A 181 -2.32 1.51 15.56
N ARG A 182 -1.48 0.48 15.32
CA ARG A 182 -1.07 -0.52 16.33
C ARG A 182 0.41 -0.43 16.70
N TYR A 183 1.25 0.06 15.79
CA TYR A 183 2.69 0.15 15.97
C TYR A 183 3.21 1.53 15.57
N GLU A 184 4.14 2.05 16.37
CA GLU A 184 4.90 3.23 15.98
C GLU A 184 5.93 2.87 14.91
N SER A 185 6.11 3.80 13.97
CA SER A 185 7.12 3.76 12.91
C SER A 185 7.82 5.12 12.83
N ALA A 186 8.84 5.26 11.98
CA ALA A 186 9.46 6.55 11.72
C ALA A 186 8.44 7.57 11.23
N ALA A 187 7.56 7.13 10.33
CA ALA A 187 6.50 7.91 9.72
C ALA A 187 5.47 7.03 9.01
N VAL A 188 4.39 7.66 8.57
CA VAL A 188 3.39 7.10 7.67
C VAL A 188 3.21 8.04 6.47
N ILE A 189 3.17 7.48 5.26
CA ILE A 189 2.84 8.18 4.03
C ILE A 189 1.59 7.53 3.44
N LEU A 190 0.55 8.33 3.23
CA LEU A 190 -0.70 7.90 2.64
C LEU A 190 -0.89 8.61 1.31
N HIS A 191 -0.80 7.85 0.22
CA HIS A 191 -0.93 8.35 -1.15
C HIS A 191 -2.30 7.96 -1.71
N SER A 192 -3.11 8.97 -2.05
CA SER A 192 -4.50 8.89 -2.51
C SER A 192 -5.36 7.98 -1.62
N PRO A 193 -5.39 8.22 -0.29
CA PRO A 193 -6.05 7.32 0.66
C PRO A 193 -7.56 7.38 0.57
N LEU A 194 -8.21 6.27 0.90
CA LEU A 194 -9.64 6.22 1.14
C LEU A 194 -9.98 6.26 2.63
N THR A 195 -11.10 6.93 2.95
CA THR A 195 -11.67 6.96 4.31
C THR A 195 -12.37 5.64 4.67
N SER A 196 -13.08 5.05 3.71
CA SER A 196 -13.78 3.76 3.82
C SER A 196 -14.33 3.34 2.45
N GLY A 197 -14.61 2.04 2.27
CA GLY A 197 -15.17 1.50 1.02
C GLY A 197 -16.57 2.05 0.71
N MET A 198 -17.44 2.21 1.71
CA MET A 198 -18.77 2.78 1.50
C MET A 198 -18.69 4.25 1.06
N ARG A 199 -17.75 5.04 1.59
CA ARG A 199 -17.60 6.45 1.19
C ARG A 199 -17.05 6.60 -0.22
N VAL A 200 -16.25 5.63 -0.71
CA VAL A 200 -15.85 5.59 -2.13
C VAL A 200 -17.06 5.31 -3.02
N ALA A 201 -17.87 4.30 -2.68
CA ALA A 201 -19.02 3.92 -3.50
C ALA A 201 -20.21 4.89 -3.38
N PHE A 202 -20.37 5.52 -2.22
CA PHE A 202 -21.47 6.40 -1.86
C PHE A 202 -20.93 7.61 -1.08
N PRO A 203 -20.48 8.67 -1.77
CA PRO A 203 -19.80 9.82 -1.16
C PRO A 203 -20.58 10.51 -0.03
N ASP A 204 -21.91 10.49 -0.08
CA ASP A 204 -22.78 11.08 0.96
C ASP A 204 -22.84 10.27 2.27
N THR A 205 -22.06 9.18 2.39
CA THR A 205 -22.04 8.32 3.58
C THR A 205 -21.43 9.03 4.81
N LYS A 206 -22.30 9.47 5.74
CA LYS A 206 -21.88 10.23 6.93
C LYS A 206 -21.39 9.39 8.11
N LYS A 207 -21.80 8.12 8.21
CA LYS A 207 -21.47 7.22 9.34
C LYS A 207 -20.81 5.94 8.85
N THR A 208 -19.95 5.36 9.68
CA THR A 208 -19.36 4.04 9.43
C THR A 208 -20.37 2.96 9.83
N TYR A 209 -20.71 2.07 8.90
CA TYR A 209 -21.63 0.95 9.13
C TYR A 209 -20.86 -0.32 9.48
N CYS A 210 -21.52 -1.29 10.14
CA CYS A 210 -20.88 -2.57 10.50
C CYS A 210 -20.43 -3.42 9.31
N PHE A 211 -20.94 -3.14 8.12
CA PHE A 211 -20.57 -3.79 6.85
C PHE A 211 -19.68 -2.90 5.97
N ASP A 212 -19.26 -1.73 6.47
CA ASP A 212 -18.36 -0.84 5.75
C ASP A 212 -16.95 -1.47 5.70
N ALA A 213 -16.45 -1.66 4.49
CA ALA A 213 -15.12 -2.22 4.29
C ALA A 213 -14.06 -1.13 4.50
N PHE A 214 -12.90 -1.50 5.05
CA PHE A 214 -11.74 -0.63 5.08
C PHE A 214 -11.93 0.71 5.82
N PRO A 215 -12.55 0.78 7.02
CA PRO A 215 -12.86 2.04 7.68
C PRO A 215 -11.61 2.71 8.29
N ASN A 216 -10.73 3.24 7.43
CA ASN A 216 -9.53 4.00 7.81
C ASN A 216 -9.87 5.21 8.67
N ILE A 217 -11.03 5.83 8.43
CA ILE A 217 -11.54 6.98 9.18
C ILE A 217 -11.66 6.70 10.69
N ASP A 218 -11.93 5.44 11.07
CA ASP A 218 -12.08 5.03 12.47
C ASP A 218 -10.72 4.67 13.12
N LYS A 219 -9.65 4.59 12.32
CA LYS A 219 -8.32 4.13 12.74
C LYS A 219 -7.26 5.23 12.71
N ILE A 220 -7.39 6.21 11.80
CA ILE A 220 -6.37 7.23 11.54
C ILE A 220 -5.99 8.04 12.78
N SER A 221 -6.96 8.32 13.66
CA SER A 221 -6.74 9.06 14.90
C SER A 221 -5.96 8.29 15.97
N LYS A 222 -5.58 7.02 15.71
CA LYS A 222 -4.73 6.22 16.61
C LYS A 222 -3.26 6.24 16.20
N ILE A 223 -2.93 6.78 15.03
CA ILE A 223 -1.56 6.85 14.54
C ILE A 223 -0.82 7.97 15.28
N THR A 224 0.21 7.59 16.04
CA THR A 224 1.07 8.52 16.82
C THR A 224 2.36 8.90 16.10
N SER A 225 2.65 8.26 14.96
CA SER A 225 3.76 8.62 14.08
C SER A 225 3.41 9.84 13.20
N PRO A 226 4.39 10.62 12.72
CA PRO A 226 4.15 11.68 11.75
C PRO A 226 3.49 11.14 10.48
N VAL A 227 2.44 11.81 9.99
CA VAL A 227 1.66 11.37 8.82
C VAL A 227 1.73 12.41 7.71
N LEU A 228 2.27 12.01 6.56
CA LEU A 228 2.19 12.76 5.30
C LEU A 228 1.05 12.20 4.45
N ILE A 229 0.14 13.07 4.01
CA ILE A 229 -0.89 12.71 3.03
C ILE A 229 -0.54 13.37 1.69
N ILE A 230 -0.64 12.58 0.62
CA ILE A 230 -0.45 13.00 -0.76
C ILE A 230 -1.72 12.67 -1.53
N HIS A 231 -2.32 13.63 -2.25
CA HIS A 231 -3.56 13.40 -3.01
C HIS A 231 -3.65 14.35 -4.20
N GLY A 232 -4.11 13.88 -5.35
CA GLY A 232 -4.47 14.72 -6.49
C GLY A 232 -5.80 15.46 -6.28
N THR A 233 -5.92 16.71 -6.74
CA THR A 233 -7.16 17.49 -6.55
C THR A 233 -8.28 17.08 -7.51
N GLU A 234 -7.95 16.40 -8.61
CA GLU A 234 -8.88 15.89 -9.64
C GLU A 234 -8.97 14.36 -9.61
N ASP A 235 -8.82 13.75 -8.43
CA ASP A 235 -8.91 12.30 -8.25
C ASP A 235 -10.34 11.77 -8.40
N GLU A 236 -10.66 11.28 -9.60
CA GLU A 236 -11.97 10.71 -9.96
C GLU A 236 -12.21 9.28 -9.45
N VAL A 237 -11.21 8.63 -8.84
CA VAL A 237 -11.35 7.26 -8.31
C VAL A 237 -11.61 7.30 -6.81
N ILE A 238 -10.82 8.08 -6.09
CA ILE A 238 -10.94 8.34 -4.66
C ILE A 238 -10.94 9.85 -4.49
N ASP A 239 -12.15 10.42 -4.40
CA ASP A 239 -12.34 11.87 -4.30
C ASP A 239 -11.40 12.53 -3.27
N PHE A 240 -10.87 13.70 -3.63
CA PHE A 240 -9.93 14.48 -2.83
C PHE A 240 -10.40 14.70 -1.37
N SER A 241 -11.71 14.76 -1.12
CA SER A 241 -12.27 14.87 0.24
C SER A 241 -11.84 13.74 1.16
N HIS A 242 -11.45 12.58 0.64
CA HIS A 242 -10.95 11.47 1.45
C HIS A 242 -9.59 11.79 2.07
N GLY A 243 -8.67 12.34 1.28
CA GLY A 243 -7.36 12.79 1.76
C GLY A 243 -7.50 13.89 2.80
N LEU A 244 -8.34 14.89 2.52
CA LEU A 244 -8.63 15.99 3.44
C LEU A 244 -9.25 15.49 4.76
N ALA A 245 -10.25 14.61 4.69
CA ALA A 245 -10.93 14.09 5.87
C ALA A 245 -10.02 13.25 6.79
N LEU A 246 -9.04 12.54 6.22
CA LEU A 246 -8.03 11.82 6.99
C LEU A 246 -7.00 12.78 7.59
N PHE A 247 -6.55 13.79 6.83
CA PHE A 247 -5.63 14.81 7.29
C PHE A 247 -6.15 15.52 8.54
N GLU A 248 -7.41 15.96 8.52
CA GLU A 248 -8.08 16.65 9.63
C GLU A 248 -8.23 15.78 10.90
N ARG A 249 -8.15 14.45 10.77
CA ARG A 249 -8.30 13.49 11.88
C ARG A 249 -6.98 12.88 12.35
N CYS A 250 -5.88 13.13 11.65
CA CYS A 250 -4.55 12.71 12.06
C CYS A 250 -4.16 13.39 13.39
N GLN A 251 -3.52 12.66 14.30
CA GLN A 251 -2.98 13.28 15.52
C GLN A 251 -1.73 14.11 15.26
N ARG A 252 -0.88 13.66 14.33
CA ARG A 252 0.39 14.30 13.97
C ARG A 252 0.53 14.43 12.45
N PRO A 253 -0.36 15.19 11.78
CA PRO A 253 -0.16 15.50 10.38
C PRO A 253 1.10 16.35 10.21
N VAL A 254 1.87 16.08 9.16
CA VAL A 254 2.83 17.04 8.61
C VAL A 254 2.20 17.75 7.42
N GLU A 255 2.88 18.78 6.88
CA GLU A 255 2.37 19.51 5.72
C GLU A 255 2.00 18.54 4.58
N PRO A 256 0.74 18.51 4.14
CA PRO A 256 0.30 17.57 3.12
C PRO A 256 0.82 17.99 1.75
N LEU A 257 0.66 17.11 0.76
CA LEU A 257 0.85 17.46 -0.65
C LEU A 257 -0.45 17.25 -1.41
N TRP A 258 -1.10 18.37 -1.73
CA TRP A 258 -2.21 18.41 -2.66
C TRP A 258 -1.65 18.72 -4.05
N VAL A 259 -1.78 17.76 -4.97
CA VAL A 259 -1.25 17.90 -6.34
C VAL A 259 -2.35 18.46 -7.24
N GLU A 260 -2.26 19.76 -7.49
CA GLU A 260 -3.25 20.48 -8.29
C GLU A 260 -3.32 19.91 -9.72
N GLY A 261 -4.52 19.52 -10.16
CA GLY A 261 -4.77 18.96 -11.50
C GLY A 261 -4.38 17.49 -11.68
N ALA A 262 -3.80 16.84 -10.65
CA ALA A 262 -3.52 15.40 -10.72
C ALA A 262 -4.78 14.58 -10.41
N GLY A 263 -4.93 13.49 -11.14
CA GLY A 263 -5.90 12.43 -10.87
C GLY A 263 -5.33 11.29 -10.02
N HIS A 264 -5.99 10.13 -10.02
CA HIS A 264 -5.61 9.01 -9.14
C HIS A 264 -4.27 8.35 -9.50
N ASN A 265 -3.94 8.31 -10.79
CA ASN A 265 -2.89 7.45 -11.35
C ASN A 265 -1.73 8.24 -11.99
N ASP A 266 -1.68 9.56 -11.79
CA ASP A 266 -0.66 10.42 -12.40
C ASP A 266 0.06 11.31 -11.39
N VAL A 267 -0.27 11.25 -10.10
CA VAL A 267 0.38 12.03 -9.02
C VAL A 267 1.91 11.90 -9.07
N GLU A 268 2.43 10.69 -9.28
CA GLU A 268 3.88 10.45 -9.36
C GLU A 268 4.57 11.07 -10.59
N LEU A 269 3.80 11.48 -11.60
CA LEU A 269 4.33 12.16 -12.80
C LEU A 269 4.62 13.64 -12.54
N TYR A 270 4.04 14.23 -11.49
CA TYR A 270 4.28 15.62 -11.10
C TYR A 270 5.57 15.75 -10.29
N GLY A 271 6.45 16.68 -10.66
CA GLY A 271 7.75 16.87 -9.99
C GLY A 271 7.65 17.13 -8.48
N GLN A 272 6.59 17.82 -8.05
CA GLN A 272 6.31 18.12 -6.64
C GLN A 272 6.17 16.87 -5.76
N TYR A 273 5.73 15.73 -6.32
CA TYR A 273 5.64 14.46 -5.61
C TYR A 273 7.01 14.06 -5.04
N LEU A 274 8.02 14.06 -5.90
CA LEU A 274 9.37 13.67 -5.49
C LEU A 274 10.02 14.72 -4.58
N GLU A 275 9.79 16.00 -4.85
CA GLU A 275 10.32 17.11 -4.05
C GLU A 275 9.80 17.05 -2.62
N ARG A 276 8.48 16.89 -2.43
CA ARG A 276 7.87 16.77 -1.11
C ARG A 276 8.42 15.56 -0.36
N LEU A 277 8.52 14.40 -1.01
CA LEU A 277 9.04 13.18 -0.38
C LEU A 277 10.48 13.35 0.08
N LYS A 278 11.34 13.97 -0.75
CA LYS A 278 12.73 14.28 -0.37
C LYS A 278 12.78 15.21 0.84
N GLN A 279 11.99 16.27 0.84
CA GLN A 279 11.89 17.21 1.95
C GLN A 279 11.45 16.49 3.23
N PHE A 280 10.39 15.68 3.15
CA PHE A 280 9.87 14.94 4.29
C PHE A 280 10.92 13.99 4.88
N VAL A 281 11.50 13.12 4.05
CA VAL A 281 12.42 12.08 4.48
C VAL A 281 13.76 12.64 4.96
N SER A 282 14.32 13.60 4.22
CA SER A 282 15.70 14.06 4.45
C SER A 282 15.80 15.23 5.42
N GLN A 283 14.72 15.99 5.61
CA GLN A 283 14.73 17.22 6.41
C GLN A 283 13.78 17.12 7.60
N GLU A 284 12.50 16.82 7.37
CA GLU A 284 11.50 16.85 8.44
C GLU A 284 11.69 15.68 9.43
N LEU A 285 11.80 14.44 8.94
CA LEU A 285 11.94 13.26 9.81
C LEU A 285 13.25 13.19 10.60
N VAL A 286 14.26 13.96 10.21
CA VAL A 286 15.52 14.04 10.97
C VAL A 286 15.37 14.96 12.18
N ASN A 287 14.42 15.89 12.14
CA ASN A 287 14.24 16.94 13.13
C ASN A 287 12.99 16.75 14.03
N LEU A 288 12.23 15.67 13.82
CA LEU A 288 11.04 15.28 14.60
C LEU A 288 11.38 14.27 15.71
#